data_AF-A0A2W4YSE0-F1
#
_entry.id   AF-A0A2W4YSE0-F1
#
_cell.length_a   1.000
_cell.length_b   1.000
_cell.length_c   1.000
_cell.angle_alpha   90.00
_cell.angle_beta   90.00
_cell.angle_gamma   90.00
#
_symmetry.space_group_name_H-M   'P 1'
#
loop_
_entity.id
_entity.type
_entity.pdbx_description
1 polymer ?
#
loop_
_entity_poly.entity_id
_entity_poly.type
_entity_poly.pdbx_seq_one_letter_code
_entity_poly.pdbx_strand_id
1 'polypeptide(L)'
;MSKSRFKRIRSRLSATELHRELEDADTALMEAVVAGCALVAYADGWVSPEETLRMRRLILRFEPAKALGGAAILLLFEDITLKFAEDHEAGACESLELVSRLVGRLHESELLIDTCCAIADADGGLDAEERETILRLCTLLQIDPGPHGL
;
A
#
# COMPACT_ATOMS: atom_id res chain seq x y z
N MET A 1 -23.10 -20.26 -17.92
CA MET A 1 -21.62 -20.24 -18.08
C MET A 1 -20.98 -20.76 -16.81
N SER A 2 -19.99 -21.64 -16.94
CA SER A 2 -19.82 -22.83 -16.10
C SER A 2 -19.03 -22.62 -14.79
N LYS A 3 -19.63 -23.02 -13.66
CA LYS A 3 -19.00 -23.24 -12.32
C LYS A 3 -17.82 -24.23 -12.35
N SER A 4 -17.53 -24.84 -13.51
CA SER A 4 -16.56 -25.92 -13.71
C SER A 4 -15.12 -25.44 -13.94
N ARG A 5 -14.89 -24.14 -14.26
CA ARG A 5 -13.52 -23.60 -14.39
C ARG A 5 -12.86 -23.32 -13.04
N PHE A 6 -13.61 -22.80 -12.07
CA PHE A 6 -13.12 -22.53 -10.71
C PHE A 6 -12.79 -23.80 -9.92
N LYS A 7 -13.45 -24.94 -10.21
CA LYS A 7 -13.22 -26.21 -9.51
C LYS A 7 -11.91 -26.92 -9.93
N ARG A 8 -11.31 -26.57 -11.07
CA ARG A 8 -10.11 -27.25 -11.62
C ARG A 8 -8.76 -26.63 -11.25
N ILE A 9 -8.73 -25.38 -10.75
CA ILE A 9 -7.46 -24.74 -10.34
C ILE A 9 -7.06 -25.18 -8.92
N ARG A 10 -8.03 -25.41 -8.03
CA ARG A 10 -7.79 -25.83 -6.63
C ARG A 10 -7.12 -27.19 -6.45
N SER A 11 -6.94 -28.01 -7.50
CA SER A 11 -6.44 -29.39 -7.37
C SER A 11 -4.99 -29.58 -7.83
N ARG A 12 -4.17 -28.53 -7.90
CA ARG A 12 -2.78 -28.62 -8.40
C ARG A 12 -1.69 -27.96 -7.55
N LEU A 13 -2.04 -27.16 -6.54
CA LEU A 13 -1.05 -26.57 -5.64
C LEU A 13 -0.80 -27.52 -4.47
N SER A 14 0.46 -27.89 -4.27
CA SER A 14 0.91 -28.56 -3.06
C SER A 14 0.69 -27.66 -1.83
N ALA A 15 0.62 -28.25 -0.63
CA ALA A 15 0.44 -27.47 0.60
C ALA A 15 1.55 -26.40 0.78
N THR A 16 2.77 -26.70 0.30
CA THR A 16 3.91 -25.78 0.30
C THR A 16 3.76 -24.63 -0.68
N GLU A 17 3.27 -24.89 -1.90
CA GLU A 17 3.02 -23.82 -2.88
C GLU A 17 1.85 -22.95 -2.42
N LEU A 18 0.78 -23.54 -1.88
CA LEU A 18 -0.34 -22.78 -1.33
C LEU A 18 0.11 -21.88 -0.16
N HIS A 19 0.94 -22.38 0.75
CA HIS A 19 1.46 -21.59 1.86
C HIS A 19 2.31 -20.42 1.37
N ARG A 20 3.19 -20.68 0.39
CA ARG A 20 4.04 -19.64 -0.22
C ARG A 20 3.21 -18.56 -0.91
N GLU A 21 2.21 -18.95 -1.70
CA GLU A 21 1.33 -17.99 -2.39
C GLU A 21 0.55 -17.11 -1.39
N LEU A 22 0.15 -17.66 -0.24
CA LEU A 22 -0.48 -16.89 0.83
C LEU A 22 0.52 -15.94 1.50
N GLU A 23 1.73 -16.40 1.81
CA GLU A 23 2.80 -15.56 2.38
C GLU A 23 3.22 -14.43 1.42
N ASP A 24 3.37 -14.73 0.14
CA ASP A 24 3.71 -13.77 -0.91
C ASP A 24 2.58 -12.73 -1.08
N ALA A 25 1.32 -13.17 -0.99
CA ALA A 25 0.15 -12.31 -1.04
C ALA A 25 0.10 -11.33 0.14
N ASP A 26 0.37 -11.82 1.35
CA ASP A 26 0.41 -11.03 2.59
C ASP A 26 1.58 -10.03 2.56
N THR A 27 2.75 -10.46 2.10
CA THR A 27 3.95 -9.63 1.97
C THR A 27 3.73 -8.51 0.95
N ALA A 28 3.18 -8.83 -0.23
CA ALA A 28 2.90 -7.84 -1.26
C ALA A 28 1.87 -6.79 -0.79
N LEU A 29 0.85 -7.20 -0.03
CA LEU A 29 -0.11 -6.25 0.56
C LEU A 29 0.59 -5.34 1.57
N MET A 30 1.41 -5.90 2.46
CA MET A 30 2.18 -5.12 3.42
C MET A 30 3.07 -4.08 2.73
N GLU A 31 3.85 -4.51 1.74
CA GLU A 31 4.77 -3.64 1.02
C GLU A 31 4.04 -2.52 0.27
N ALA A 32 2.96 -2.87 -0.41
CA ALA A 32 2.13 -1.90 -1.12
C ALA A 32 1.46 -0.89 -0.18
N VAL A 33 1.01 -1.32 1.00
CA VAL A 33 0.47 -0.40 2.01
C VAL A 33 1.53 0.59 2.47
N VAL A 34 2.70 0.11 2.89
CA VAL A 34 3.77 1.00 3.36
C VAL A 34 4.20 1.96 2.25
N ALA A 35 4.37 1.46 1.03
CA ALA A 35 4.72 2.26 -0.15
C ALA A 35 3.65 3.30 -0.51
N GLY A 36 2.37 2.93 -0.49
CA GLY A 36 1.26 3.84 -0.76
C GLY A 36 1.13 4.94 0.29
N CYS A 37 1.31 4.60 1.57
CA CYS A 37 1.37 5.57 2.65
C CYS A 37 2.53 6.55 2.45
N ALA A 38 3.68 6.05 2.00
CA ALA A 38 4.83 6.90 1.71
C ALA A 38 4.59 7.82 0.52
N LEU A 39 4.03 7.33 -0.58
CA LEU A 39 3.68 8.19 -1.71
C LEU A 39 2.78 9.35 -1.30
N VAL A 40 1.75 9.09 -0.48
CA VAL A 40 0.84 10.13 0.01
C VAL A 40 1.56 11.12 0.93
N ALA A 41 2.37 10.64 1.86
CA ALA A 41 3.08 11.49 2.80
C ALA A 41 4.16 12.38 2.16
N TYR A 42 4.67 11.99 0.98
CA TYR A 42 5.69 12.72 0.24
C TYR A 42 5.12 13.38 -1.04
N ALA A 43 3.79 13.58 -1.10
CA ALA A 43 3.10 14.05 -2.30
C ALA A 43 3.53 15.45 -2.75
N ASP A 44 3.91 16.32 -1.81
CA ASP A 44 4.33 17.70 -2.07
C ASP A 44 5.81 17.82 -2.54
N GLY A 45 6.54 16.71 -2.58
CA GLY A 45 7.92 16.66 -3.07
C GLY A 45 8.99 16.96 -2.02
N TRP A 46 8.64 17.27 -0.78
CA TRP A 46 9.59 17.54 0.30
C TRP A 46 9.31 16.68 1.53
N VAL A 47 10.24 16.71 2.50
CA VAL A 47 10.12 15.96 3.75
C VAL A 47 10.26 16.92 4.90
N SER A 48 9.14 17.22 5.55
CA SER A 48 9.16 17.90 6.84
C SER A 48 9.42 16.88 7.97
N PRO A 49 10.06 17.31 9.07
CA PRO A 49 10.11 16.49 10.29
C PRO A 49 8.72 16.09 10.80
N GLU A 50 7.69 16.89 10.50
CA GLU A 50 6.30 16.62 10.85
C GLU A 50 5.72 15.46 10.03
N GLU A 51 5.98 15.37 8.73
CA GLU A 51 5.61 14.23 7.88
C GLU A 51 6.31 12.94 8.32
N THR A 52 7.61 13.01 8.61
CA THR A 52 8.37 11.84 9.12
C THR A 52 7.75 11.31 10.42
N LEU A 53 7.35 12.21 11.32
CA LEU A 53 6.66 11.85 12.57
C LEU A 53 5.23 11.35 12.31
N ARG A 54 4.50 11.94 11.35
CA ARG A 54 3.16 11.52 10.92
C ARG A 54 3.17 10.06 10.48
N MET A 55 4.11 9.72 9.64
CA MET A 55 4.24 8.36 9.13
C MET A 55 4.71 7.34 10.18
N ARG A 56 5.64 7.72 11.08
CA ARG A 56 5.99 6.86 12.22
C ARG A 56 4.78 6.60 13.12
N ARG A 57 3.92 7.59 13.37
CA ARG A 57 2.68 7.41 14.14
C ARG A 57 1.70 6.47 13.44
N LEU A 58 1.68 6.53 12.11
CA LEU A 58 0.79 5.77 11.25
C LEU A 58 1.12 4.28 11.26
N ILE A 59 2.40 3.91 11.08
CA ILE A 59 2.85 2.52 11.13
C ILE A 59 2.53 1.87 12.48
N LEU A 60 2.62 2.65 13.56
CA LEU A 60 2.31 2.19 14.92
C LEU A 60 0.81 2.03 15.18
N ARG A 61 -0.03 2.76 14.43
CA ARG A 61 -1.50 2.68 14.49
C ARG A 61 -2.09 1.63 13.56
N PHE A 62 -1.33 1.19 12.56
CA PHE A 62 -1.79 0.21 11.59
C PHE A 62 -1.87 -1.17 12.28
N GLU A 63 -3.05 -1.58 12.75
CA GLU A 63 -3.28 -2.89 13.38
C GLU A 63 -2.78 -4.10 12.53
N PRO A 64 -2.85 -4.09 11.17
CA PRO A 64 -2.24 -5.14 10.36
C PRO A 64 -0.71 -5.23 10.51
N ALA A 65 -0.03 -4.12 10.82
CA ALA A 65 1.39 -4.11 11.16
C ALA A 65 1.71 -5.01 12.37
N LYS A 66 0.78 -5.10 13.33
CA LYS A 66 0.92 -6.02 14.48
C LYS A 66 0.71 -7.47 14.06
N ALA A 67 -0.20 -7.73 13.13
CA ALA A 67 -0.45 -9.08 12.61
C ALA A 67 0.70 -9.59 11.72
N LEU A 68 1.44 -8.69 11.06
CA LEU A 68 2.50 -8.98 10.10
C LEU A 68 3.93 -8.89 10.68
N GLY A 69 4.07 -8.85 12.01
CA GLY A 69 5.37 -8.86 12.69
C GLY A 69 6.05 -7.50 12.73
N GLY A 70 5.41 -6.52 13.37
CA GLY A 70 5.65 -5.07 13.35
C GLY A 70 7.08 -4.49 13.41
N ALA A 71 8.12 -5.29 13.61
CA ALA A 71 9.51 -4.89 13.35
C ALA A 71 9.82 -4.86 11.84
N ALA A 72 9.35 -5.84 11.06
CA ALA A 72 9.63 -5.94 9.62
C ALA A 72 9.01 -4.78 8.84
N ILE A 73 7.78 -4.41 9.19
CA ILE A 73 7.09 -3.28 8.56
C ILE A 73 7.73 -1.93 8.91
N LEU A 74 8.29 -1.79 10.12
CA LEU A 74 9.03 -0.59 10.52
C LEU A 74 10.35 -0.48 9.75
N LEU A 75 11.06 -1.60 9.56
CA LEU A 75 12.29 -1.62 8.75
C LEU A 75 12.00 -1.28 7.29
N LEU A 76 10.98 -1.90 6.68
CA LEU A 76 10.57 -1.59 5.32
C LEU A 76 10.21 -0.11 5.15
N PHE A 77 9.51 0.42 6.14
CA PHE A 77 9.16 1.83 6.19
C PHE A 77 10.40 2.74 6.23
N GLU A 78 11.34 2.44 7.13
CA GLU A 78 12.61 3.18 7.23
C GLU A 78 13.40 3.11 5.92
N ASP A 79 13.42 1.95 5.24
CA ASP A 79 14.06 1.78 3.95
C ASP A 79 13.39 2.63 2.85
N ILE A 80 12.06 2.61 2.74
CA ILE A 80 11.34 3.40 1.73
C ILE A 80 11.53 4.90 1.98
N THR A 81 11.39 5.34 3.23
CA THR A 81 11.55 6.76 3.58
C THR A 81 12.97 7.27 3.38
N LEU A 82 13.99 6.43 3.65
CA LEU A 82 15.38 6.76 3.34
C LEU A 82 15.57 7.00 1.84
N LYS A 83 14.98 6.16 0.98
CA LYS A 83 15.06 6.33 -0.47
C LYS A 83 14.44 7.64 -0.93
N PHE A 84 13.26 8.00 -0.42
CA PHE A 84 12.66 9.31 -0.71
C PHE A 84 13.53 10.48 -0.23
N ALA A 85 14.22 10.33 0.91
CA ALA A 85 15.12 11.36 1.44
C ALA A 85 16.42 11.51 0.62
N GLU A 86 16.91 10.42 0.02
CA GLU A 86 18.09 10.43 -0.85
C GLU A 86 17.78 10.90 -2.27
N ASP A 87 16.71 10.37 -2.87
CA ASP A 87 16.22 10.67 -4.21
C ASP A 87 14.71 10.46 -4.27
N HIS A 88 13.97 11.58 -4.26
CA HIS A 88 12.51 11.57 -4.25
C HIS A 88 11.91 10.83 -5.46
N GLU A 89 12.46 11.03 -6.66
CA GLU A 89 11.96 10.39 -7.87
C GLU A 89 12.18 8.87 -7.83
N ALA A 90 13.35 8.44 -7.36
CA ALA A 90 13.64 7.01 -7.20
C ALA A 90 12.74 6.36 -6.14
N GLY A 91 12.56 7.01 -4.99
CA GLY A 91 11.66 6.54 -3.93
C GLY A 91 10.21 6.42 -4.42
N ALA A 92 9.73 7.40 -5.19
CA ALA A 92 8.41 7.36 -5.79
C ALA A 92 8.26 6.24 -6.82
N CYS A 93 9.26 6.04 -7.67
CA CYS A 93 9.27 4.99 -8.69
C CYS A 93 9.16 3.60 -8.05
N GLU A 94 10.03 3.30 -7.09
CA GLU A 94 10.03 2.00 -6.40
C GLU A 94 8.73 1.77 -5.61
N SER A 95 8.20 2.81 -4.96
CA SER A 95 6.93 2.71 -4.23
C SER A 95 5.76 2.37 -5.16
N LEU A 96 5.72 2.96 -6.36
CA LEU A 96 4.72 2.64 -7.37
C LEU A 96 4.88 1.20 -7.90
N GLU A 97 6.11 0.70 -8.03
CA GLU A 97 6.37 -0.69 -8.41
C GLU A 97 5.82 -1.66 -7.35
N LEU A 98 6.03 -1.39 -6.06
CA LEU A 98 5.48 -2.20 -4.97
C LEU A 98 3.95 -2.20 -4.99
N VAL A 99 3.32 -1.02 -5.16
CA VAL A 99 1.86 -0.91 -5.27
C VAL A 99 1.32 -1.66 -6.48
N SER A 100 2.03 -1.63 -7.62
CA SER A 100 1.59 -2.30 -8.85
C SER A 100 1.41 -3.81 -8.71
N ARG A 101 2.03 -4.44 -7.70
CA ARG A 101 1.86 -5.87 -7.38
C ARG A 101 0.44 -6.21 -6.91
N LEU A 102 -0.37 -5.21 -6.56
CA LEU A 102 -1.78 -5.40 -6.23
C LEU A 102 -2.72 -5.32 -7.43
N VAL A 103 -2.23 -5.00 -8.64
CA VAL A 103 -3.08 -4.95 -9.85
C VAL A 103 -3.79 -6.30 -10.06
N GLY A 104 -5.12 -6.26 -10.17
CA GLY A 104 -5.97 -7.45 -10.28
C GLY A 104 -6.36 -8.11 -8.96
N ARG A 105 -5.81 -7.64 -7.82
CA ARG A 105 -6.19 -8.03 -6.45
C ARG A 105 -7.14 -6.97 -5.87
N LEU A 106 -8.41 -7.04 -6.28
CA LEU A 106 -9.39 -5.97 -6.03
C LEU A 106 -9.56 -5.64 -4.55
N HIS A 107 -9.73 -6.66 -3.69
CA HIS A 107 -9.97 -6.43 -2.27
C HIS A 107 -8.77 -5.77 -1.58
N GLU A 108 -7.56 -6.21 -1.90
CA GLU A 108 -6.32 -5.66 -1.37
C GLU A 108 -6.05 -4.25 -1.90
N SER A 109 -6.42 -3.98 -3.14
CA SER A 109 -6.31 -2.65 -3.76
C SER A 109 -7.29 -1.65 -3.12
N GLU A 110 -8.54 -2.05 -2.90
CA GLU A 110 -9.52 -1.22 -2.18
C GLU A 110 -9.05 -0.92 -0.75
N LEU A 111 -8.54 -1.94 -0.04
CA LEU A 111 -8.00 -1.78 1.31
C LEU A 111 -6.81 -0.81 1.35
N LEU A 112 -5.93 -0.86 0.34
CA LEU A 112 -4.83 0.09 0.19
C LEU A 112 -5.34 1.52 0.03
N ILE A 113 -6.31 1.76 -0.87
CA ILE A 113 -6.87 3.10 -1.10
C ILE A 113 -7.57 3.63 0.14
N ASP A 114 -8.39 2.80 0.81
CA ASP A 114 -9.04 3.17 2.08
C ASP A 114 -8.03 3.57 3.15
N THR A 115 -6.93 2.80 3.23
CA THR A 115 -5.83 3.10 4.14
C THR A 115 -5.21 4.46 3.84
N CYS A 116 -4.84 4.71 2.57
CA CYS A 116 -4.29 6.00 2.14
C CYS A 116 -5.23 7.19 2.43
N CYS A 117 -6.54 7.02 2.23
CA CYS A 117 -7.52 8.06 2.53
C CYS A 117 -7.62 8.35 4.04
N ALA A 118 -7.70 7.30 4.87
CA ALA A 118 -7.78 7.43 6.32
C ALA A 118 -6.53 8.12 6.92
N ILE A 119 -5.39 7.95 6.27
CA ILE A 119 -4.10 8.54 6.63
C ILE A 119 -4.08 10.03 6.37
N ALA A 120 -4.45 10.42 5.16
CA ALA A 120 -4.48 11.81 4.77
C ALA A 120 -5.47 12.61 5.64
N ASP A 121 -6.65 12.03 5.91
CA ASP A 121 -7.67 12.66 6.75
C ASP A 121 -7.26 12.75 8.24
N ALA A 122 -6.24 12.02 8.69
CA ALA A 122 -5.88 11.89 10.10
C ALA A 122 -5.50 13.22 10.79
N ASP A 123 -5.00 14.22 10.05
CA ASP A 123 -4.59 15.53 10.59
C ASP A 123 -5.47 16.69 10.09
N GLY A 124 -6.72 16.41 9.70
CA GLY A 124 -7.75 17.44 9.52
C GLY A 124 -8.17 17.72 8.08
N GLY A 125 -7.88 16.80 7.16
CA GLY A 125 -8.39 16.81 5.80
C GLY A 125 -7.34 16.37 4.78
N LEU A 126 -7.84 15.91 3.64
CA LEU A 126 -7.05 15.54 2.48
C LEU A 126 -6.70 16.79 1.67
N ASP A 127 -5.40 17.12 1.57
CA ASP A 127 -4.95 18.24 0.72
C ASP A 127 -4.94 17.88 -0.78
N ALA A 128 -4.59 18.85 -1.63
CA ALA A 128 -4.70 18.68 -3.08
C ALA A 128 -3.67 17.68 -3.62
N GLU A 129 -2.44 17.75 -3.11
CA GLU A 129 -1.30 16.93 -3.47
C GLU A 129 -1.49 15.47 -3.02
N GLU A 130 -1.93 15.28 -1.77
CA GLU A 130 -2.33 13.98 -1.22
C GLU A 130 -3.47 13.38 -2.07
N ARG A 131 -4.50 14.17 -2.40
CA ARG A 131 -5.64 13.70 -3.22
C ARG A 131 -5.19 13.29 -4.61
N GLU A 132 -4.39 14.10 -5.29
CA GLU A 132 -3.86 13.78 -6.61
C GLU A 132 -3.06 12.48 -6.58
N THR A 133 -2.24 12.30 -5.54
CA THR A 133 -1.47 11.08 -5.34
C THR A 133 -2.37 9.86 -5.16
N ILE A 134 -3.42 9.93 -4.33
CA ILE A 134 -4.35 8.80 -4.15
C ILE A 134 -5.13 8.50 -5.44
N LEU A 135 -5.52 9.52 -6.21
CA LEU A 135 -6.16 9.33 -7.52
C LEU A 135 -5.23 8.65 -8.53
N ARG A 136 -3.93 8.95 -8.48
CA ARG A 136 -2.91 8.26 -9.28
C ARG A 136 -2.81 6.79 -8.89
N LEU A 137 -2.88 6.47 -7.60
CA LEU A 137 -2.93 5.08 -7.10
C LEU A 137 -4.20 4.36 -7.57
N CYS A 138 -5.37 5.02 -7.50
CA CYS A 138 -6.63 4.47 -8.02
C CYS A 138 -6.51 4.13 -9.51
N THR A 139 -5.90 5.02 -10.30
CA THR A 139 -5.67 4.81 -11.74
C THR A 139 -4.75 3.62 -11.99
N LEU A 140 -3.64 3.52 -11.24
CA LEU A 140 -2.69 2.40 -11.33
C LEU A 140 -3.37 1.06 -11.02
N LEU A 141 -4.19 1.02 -9.97
CA LEU A 141 -4.84 -0.19 -9.47
C LEU A 141 -6.17 -0.51 -10.16
N GLN A 142 -6.65 0.38 -11.04
CA GLN A 142 -7.95 0.28 -11.72
C GLN A 142 -9.13 0.25 -10.74
N ILE A 143 -9.05 1.05 -9.68
CA ILE A 143 -10.08 1.23 -8.66
C ILE A 143 -10.90 2.49 -8.94
N ASP A 144 -12.21 2.40 -8.75
CA ASP A 144 -13.10 3.55 -8.81
C ASP A 144 -12.89 4.42 -7.55
N PRO A 145 -12.50 5.70 -7.67
CA PRO A 145 -12.31 6.57 -6.51
C PRO A 145 -13.61 6.92 -5.76
N GLY A 146 -14.78 6.84 -6.42
CA GLY A 146 -16.06 7.31 -5.86
C GLY A 146 -16.44 6.70 -4.50
N PRO A 147 -16.39 5.37 -4.32
CA PRO A 147 -16.65 4.71 -3.04
C PRO A 147 -15.74 5.14 -1.89
N HIS A 148 -14.56 5.69 -2.19
CA HIS A 148 -13.55 6.10 -1.21
C HIS A 148 -13.65 7.59 -0.84
N GLY A 149 -14.65 8.32 -1.36
CA GLY A 149 -14.86 9.74 -1.04
C GLY A 149 -13.90 10.70 -1.76
N LEU A 150 -13.29 10.25 -2.86
CA LEU A 150 -12.33 11.00 -3.66
C LEU A 150 -12.97 11.70 -4.85
#